data_AF-A0A3P7N2U2-F1
#
_entry.id   AF-A0A3P7N2U2-F1
#
_cell.length_a   1.000
_cell.length_b   1.000
_cell.length_c   1.000
_cell.angle_alpha   90.00
_cell.angle_beta   90.00
_cell.angle_gamma   90.00
#
_symmetry.space_group_name_H-M   'P 1'
#
loop_
_entity.id
_entity.type
_entity.pdbx_description
1 polymer ?
#
loop_
_entity_poly.entity_id
_entity_poly.type
_entity_poly.pdbx_seq_one_letter_code
_entity_poly.pdbx_strand_id
1 'polypeptide(L)'
;MSRLGHWDENIRDLAGKALFKLTPGSKDQILGSVIPRLLERTLGPDLYMRQGSVIGLAEIMHALSSETTLPSSLLSSVEEIIPKRVHWSSLNRLTGFSNKDDFFRRLIITA
;
A
#
# COMPACT_ATOMS: atom_id res chain seq x y z
N MET A 1 -1.27 16.59 12.16
CA MET A 1 -1.16 16.28 10.72
C MET A 1 -0.68 14.83 10.57
N SER A 2 -1.25 14.05 9.65
CA SER A 2 -0.78 12.69 9.37
C SER A 2 0.62 12.74 8.76
N ARG A 3 1.59 11.98 9.27
CA ARG A 3 2.96 11.95 8.70
C ARG A 3 2.98 11.35 7.29
N LEU A 4 2.03 10.47 6.97
CA LEU A 4 1.84 9.97 5.61
C LEU A 4 1.30 11.04 4.65
N GLY A 5 0.61 12.06 5.15
CA GLY A 5 0.13 13.19 4.33
C GLY A 5 1.10 14.36 4.25
N HIS A 6 2.34 14.19 4.67
CA HIS A 6 3.32 15.27 4.68
C HIS A 6 3.82 15.58 3.26
N TRP A 7 4.16 16.83 2.95
CA TRP A 7 4.64 17.24 1.62
C TRP A 7 6.05 16.71 1.31
N ASP A 8 6.91 16.62 2.33
CA ASP A 8 8.24 16.01 2.25
C ASP A 8 8.14 14.48 2.10
N GLU A 9 8.75 13.98 1.03
CA GLU A 9 8.82 12.56 0.70
C GLU A 9 9.55 11.72 1.74
N ASN A 10 10.67 12.22 2.28
CA ASN A 10 11.45 11.48 3.26
C ASN A 10 10.66 11.22 4.55
N ILE A 11 9.78 12.16 4.92
CA ILE A 11 8.90 12.02 6.08
C ILE A 11 7.81 10.99 5.81
N ARG A 12 7.27 10.93 4.58
CA ARG A 12 6.29 9.91 4.19
C ARG A 12 6.91 8.52 4.15
N ASP A 13 8.10 8.39 3.58
CA ASP A 13 8.88 7.14 3.53
C ASP A 13 9.17 6.61 4.94
N LEU A 14 9.71 7.48 5.81
CA LEU A 14 9.97 7.12 7.20
C LEU A 14 8.69 6.70 7.96
N ALA A 15 7.55 7.34 7.67
CA ALA A 15 6.27 6.96 8.23
C ALA A 15 5.78 5.59 7.73
N GLY A 16 6.00 5.27 6.45
CA GLY A 16 5.75 3.93 5.89
C GLY A 16 6.57 2.85 6.58
N LYS A 17 7.89 3.05 6.68
CA LYS A 17 8.82 2.13 7.38
C LYS A 17 8.49 1.95 8.85
N ALA A 18 8.01 3.00 9.51
CA ALA A 18 7.51 2.89 10.88
C ALA A 18 6.26 2.01 10.96
N LEU A 19 5.33 2.12 10.01
CA LEU A 19 4.15 1.25 9.93
C LEU A 19 4.52 -0.21 9.68
N PHE A 20 5.49 -0.49 8.79
CA PHE A 20 6.02 -1.84 8.60
C PHE A 20 6.47 -2.46 9.94
N LYS A 21 7.28 -1.74 10.72
CA LYS A 21 7.78 -2.22 12.02
C LYS A 21 6.70 -2.39 13.08
N LEU A 22 5.65 -1.56 13.03
CA LEU A 22 4.53 -1.64 13.97
C LEU A 22 3.54 -2.76 13.63
N THR A 23 3.46 -3.15 12.35
CA THR A 23 2.45 -4.10 11.85
C THR A 23 2.46 -5.44 12.58
N PRO A 24 3.62 -6.09 12.83
CA PRO A 24 3.65 -7.37 13.57
C PRO A 24 3.08 -7.27 14.99
N GLY A 25 3.27 -6.12 15.66
CA GLY A 25 2.85 -5.91 17.05
C GLY A 25 1.41 -5.41 17.22
N SER A 26 0.70 -5.08 16.13
CA SER A 26 -0.64 -4.47 16.18
C SER A 26 -1.55 -4.94 15.05
N LYS A 27 -1.44 -6.21 14.65
CA LYS A 27 -2.13 -6.77 13.47
C LYS A 27 -3.64 -6.54 13.51
N ASP A 28 -4.31 -6.87 14.60
CA ASP A 28 -5.77 -6.76 14.68
C ASP A 28 -6.24 -5.31 14.47
N GLN A 29 -5.52 -4.35 15.04
CA GLN A 29 -5.80 -2.93 14.84
C GLN A 29 -5.50 -2.49 13.40
N ILE A 30 -4.38 -2.98 12.83
CA ILE A 30 -3.96 -2.67 11.46
C ILE A 30 -5.00 -3.17 10.46
N LEU A 31 -5.41 -4.43 10.58
CA LEU A 31 -6.41 -5.09 9.75
C LEU A 31 -7.80 -4.45 9.92
N GLY A 32 -8.23 -4.21 11.16
CA GLY A 32 -9.58 -3.76 11.47
C GLY A 32 -9.83 -2.27 11.28
N SER A 33 -8.79 -1.42 11.33
CA SER A 33 -9.00 0.04 11.33
C SER A 33 -8.03 0.82 10.44
N VAL A 34 -6.75 0.43 10.39
CA VAL A 34 -5.74 1.22 9.69
C VAL A 34 -5.85 1.00 8.18
N ILE A 35 -5.93 -0.25 7.74
CA ILE A 35 -6.04 -0.56 6.30
C ILE A 35 -7.29 0.07 5.69
N PRO A 36 -8.53 -0.15 6.20
CA PRO A 36 -9.72 0.49 5.62
C PRO A 36 -9.61 2.01 5.52
N ARG A 37 -9.04 2.65 6.55
CA ARG A 37 -8.84 4.10 6.56
C ARG A 37 -7.79 4.56 5.56
N LEU A 38 -6.70 3.82 5.36
CA LEU A 38 -5.71 4.13 4.34
C LEU A 38 -6.31 3.94 2.94
N LEU A 39 -7.13 2.90 2.73
CA LEU A 39 -7.83 2.65 1.48
C LEU A 39 -8.70 3.84 1.06
N GLU A 40 -9.55 4.34 1.96
CA GLU A 40 -10.36 5.53 1.70
C GLU A 40 -9.51 6.74 1.31
N ARG A 41 -8.34 6.90 1.95
CA ARG A 41 -7.43 8.02 1.71
C ARG A 41 -6.68 7.92 0.37
N THR A 42 -6.50 6.72 -0.20
CA THR A 42 -5.95 6.56 -1.56
C THR A 42 -6.86 7.15 -2.65
N LEU A 43 -8.17 7.23 -2.37
CA LEU A 43 -9.20 7.77 -3.27
C LEU A 43 -9.58 9.23 -2.94
N GLY A 44 -9.00 9.81 -1.88
CA GLY A 44 -9.26 11.20 -1.48
C GLY A 44 -8.66 12.23 -2.45
N PRO A 45 -8.97 13.53 -2.30
CA PRO A 45 -8.49 14.58 -3.20
C PRO A 45 -7.05 15.07 -2.91
N ASP A 46 -6.50 14.79 -1.72
CA ASP A 46 -5.17 15.25 -1.29
C ASP A 46 -4.05 14.36 -1.88
N LEU A 47 -3.24 14.93 -2.77
CA LEU A 47 -2.17 14.21 -3.46
C LEU A 47 -1.18 13.53 -2.50
N TYR A 48 -0.68 14.27 -1.50
CA TYR A 48 0.35 13.77 -0.59
C TYR A 48 -0.20 12.66 0.31
N MET A 49 -1.43 12.83 0.80
CA MET A 49 -2.12 11.82 1.58
C MET A 49 -2.43 10.58 0.76
N ARG A 50 -2.81 10.71 -0.52
CA ARG A 50 -3.00 9.55 -1.40
C ARG A 50 -1.69 8.78 -1.57
N GLN A 51 -0.62 9.47 -1.94
CA GLN A 51 0.70 8.85 -2.13
C GLN A 51 1.19 8.18 -0.86
N GLY A 52 1.15 8.86 0.27
CA GLY A 52 1.54 8.26 1.55
C GLY A 52 0.63 7.13 2.00
N SER A 53 -0.66 7.15 1.66
CA SER A 53 -1.54 6.02 1.94
C SER A 53 -1.14 4.79 1.14
N VAL A 54 -0.80 4.95 -0.13
CA VAL A 54 -0.28 3.86 -0.98
C VAL A 54 1.01 3.29 -0.41
N ILE A 55 1.96 4.15 0.00
CA ILE A 55 3.22 3.74 0.65
C ILE A 55 2.92 2.95 1.94
N GLY A 56 2.07 3.49 2.82
CA GLY A 56 1.70 2.82 4.06
C GLY A 56 1.01 1.48 3.86
N LEU A 57 0.15 1.37 2.84
CA LEU A 57 -0.46 0.10 2.43
C LEU A 57 0.57 -0.91 1.94
N ALA A 58 1.51 -0.48 1.08
CA ALA A 58 2.57 -1.35 0.58
C ALA A 58 3.42 -1.91 1.74
N GLU A 59 3.81 -1.07 2.68
CA GLU A 59 4.61 -1.43 3.86
C GLU A 59 3.88 -2.38 4.81
N ILE A 60 2.59 -2.13 5.07
CA ILE A 60 1.76 -3.05 5.85
C ILE A 60 1.64 -4.40 5.14
N MET A 61 1.37 -4.41 3.84
CA MET A 61 1.28 -5.65 3.08
C MET A 61 2.62 -6.38 3.03
N HIS A 62 3.75 -5.65 2.98
CA HIS A 62 5.08 -6.24 3.04
C HIS A 62 5.31 -6.92 4.38
N ALA A 63 5.04 -6.24 5.50
CA ALA A 63 5.16 -6.80 6.85
C ALA A 63 4.26 -8.03 7.06
N LEU A 64 3.06 -8.02 6.49
CA LEU A 64 2.17 -9.17 6.55
C LEU A 64 2.58 -10.28 5.57
N SER A 65 3.23 -9.99 4.44
CA SER A 65 3.65 -11.01 3.47
C SER A 65 4.77 -11.91 3.98
N SER A 66 5.62 -11.41 4.88
CA SER A 66 6.62 -12.23 5.59
C SER A 66 5.99 -13.23 6.55
N GLU A 67 4.73 -13.04 6.92
CA GLU A 67 3.96 -13.92 7.76
C GLU A 67 2.90 -14.62 6.91
N THR A 68 3.13 -15.87 6.57
CA THR A 68 2.53 -16.69 5.49
C THR A 68 1.00 -16.85 5.44
N THR A 69 0.19 -16.00 6.08
CA THR A 69 -1.28 -16.08 6.09
C THR A 69 -1.93 -14.69 6.08
N LEU A 70 -2.12 -14.12 4.89
CA LEU A 70 -2.97 -12.94 4.70
C LEU A 70 -4.45 -13.35 4.77
N PRO A 71 -5.31 -12.63 5.52
CA PRO A 71 -6.74 -12.93 5.54
C PRO A 71 -7.37 -12.66 4.17
N SER A 72 -8.18 -13.60 3.68
CA SER A 72 -8.78 -13.57 2.34
C SER A 72 -9.63 -12.33 2.07
N SER A 73 -10.19 -11.72 3.12
CA SER A 73 -10.97 -10.48 3.07
C SER A 73 -10.14 -9.24 2.68
N LEU A 74 -8.83 -9.24 2.96
CA LEU A 74 -7.96 -8.15 2.54
C LEU A 74 -7.60 -8.23 1.06
N LEU A 75 -7.42 -9.44 0.54
CA LEU A 75 -7.03 -9.66 -0.85
C LEU A 75 -8.10 -9.11 -1.80
N SER A 76 -9.38 -9.28 -1.47
CA SER A 76 -10.48 -8.74 -2.27
C SER A 76 -10.54 -7.20 -2.23
N SER A 77 -10.32 -6.58 -1.08
CA SER A 77 -10.28 -5.11 -0.96
C SER A 77 -9.07 -4.52 -1.69
N VAL A 78 -7.91 -5.18 -1.62
CA VAL A 78 -6.71 -4.73 -2.36
C VAL A 78 -6.90 -4.87 -3.86
N GLU A 79 -7.52 -5.98 -4.30
CA GLU A 79 -7.82 -6.20 -5.71
C GLU A 79 -8.79 -5.17 -6.30
N GLU A 80 -9.63 -4.55 -5.48
CA GLU A 80 -10.55 -3.49 -5.92
C GLU A 80 -9.86 -2.13 -6.13
N ILE A 81 -8.76 -1.85 -5.43
CA ILE A 81 -7.98 -0.61 -5.60
C ILE A 81 -7.13 -0.69 -6.86
N ILE A 82 -6.66 -1.89 -7.23
CA ILE A 82 -6.06 -2.09 -8.55
C ILE A 82 -7.14 -1.68 -9.53
N PRO A 83 -6.91 -0.66 -10.37
CA PRO A 83 -7.98 -0.18 -11.21
C PRO A 83 -8.46 -1.34 -12.08
N LYS A 84 -9.71 -1.78 -11.85
CA LYS A 84 -10.45 -2.77 -12.68
C LYS A 84 -10.45 -2.41 -14.18
N ARG A 85 -9.99 -1.20 -14.52
CA ARG A 85 -10.00 -0.57 -15.84
C ARG A 85 -8.62 -0.28 -16.44
N VAL A 86 -7.52 -0.68 -15.79
CA VAL A 86 -6.21 -0.56 -16.45
C VAL A 86 -5.78 -1.92 -16.95
N HIS A 87 -5.86 -2.07 -18.28
CA HIS A 87 -5.33 -3.23 -18.97
C HIS A 87 -3.81 -3.31 -18.72
N TRP A 88 -3.28 -4.49 -18.36
CA TRP A 88 -1.86 -4.65 -18.01
C TRP A 88 -0.90 -4.14 -19.09
N SER A 89 -1.29 -4.23 -20.37
CA SER A 89 -0.50 -3.68 -21.49
C SER A 89 -0.43 -2.14 -21.54
N SER A 90 -1.33 -1.45 -20.85
CA SER A 90 -1.29 0.01 -20.67
C SER A 90 -0.34 0.40 -19.54
N LEU A 91 -0.29 -0.39 -18.46
CA LEU A 91 0.66 -0.17 -17.36
C LEU A 91 2.08 -0.45 -17.76
N ASN A 92 2.37 -1.53 -18.48
CA ASN A 92 3.77 -1.84 -18.76
C ASN A 92 4.41 -1.03 -19.89
N ARG A 93 3.61 -0.22 -20.59
CA ARG A 93 4.10 0.93 -21.38
C ARG A 93 4.55 2.12 -20.54
N LEU A 94 3.93 2.35 -19.38
CA LEU A 94 4.23 3.50 -18.51
C LEU A 94 5.25 3.18 -17.43
N THR A 95 5.39 1.91 -17.09
CA THR A 95 6.12 1.46 -15.90
C THR A 95 7.17 0.37 -16.19
N GLY A 96 7.17 -0.23 -17.38
CA GLY A 96 8.14 -1.25 -17.77
C GLY A 96 7.97 -2.63 -17.11
N PHE A 97 6.92 -2.86 -16.31
CA PHE A 97 6.76 -4.09 -15.52
C PHE A 97 6.07 -5.24 -16.26
N SER A 98 6.69 -6.40 -16.35
CA SER A 98 6.22 -7.49 -17.24
C SER A 98 4.86 -8.09 -16.86
N ASN A 99 4.52 -8.23 -15.56
CA ASN A 99 3.22 -8.78 -15.13
C ASN A 99 2.73 -8.24 -13.75
N LYS A 100 1.51 -8.64 -13.36
CA LYS A 100 0.86 -8.30 -12.07
C LYS A 100 1.72 -8.65 -10.86
N ASP A 101 2.26 -9.85 -10.83
CA ASP A 101 3.07 -10.36 -9.72
C ASP A 101 4.44 -9.67 -9.61
N ASP A 102 5.06 -9.28 -10.72
CA ASP A 102 6.32 -8.52 -10.77
C ASP A 102 6.10 -7.08 -10.28
N PHE A 103 4.97 -6.47 -10.65
CA PHE A 103 4.55 -5.18 -10.11
C PHE A 103 4.34 -5.26 -8.59
N PHE A 104 3.60 -6.26 -8.10
CA PHE A 104 3.41 -6.44 -6.65
C PHE A 104 4.72 -6.71 -5.92
N ARG A 105 5.57 -7.59 -6.46
CA ARG A 105 6.88 -7.88 -5.87
C ARG A 105 7.76 -6.64 -5.84
N ARG A 106 7.80 -5.82 -6.87
CA ARG A 106 8.62 -4.59 -6.89
C ARG A 106 8.01 -3.41 -6.16
N LEU A 107 6.70 -3.29 -6.08
CA LEU A 107 6.05 -2.32 -5.18
C LEU A 107 6.37 -2.64 -3.71
N ILE A 108 6.50 -3.93 -3.39
CA ILE A 108 6.86 -4.45 -2.07
C ILE A 108 8.40 -4.40 -1.81
N ILE A 109 9.23 -4.53 -2.84
CA ILE A 109 10.71 -4.57 -2.71
C ILE A 109 11.39 -3.20 -2.92
N THR A 110 10.71 -2.21 -3.51
CA THR A 110 11.27 -0.87 -3.77
C THR A 110 10.74 0.22 -2.82
N ALA A 111 10.09 -0.16 -1.72
CA ALA A 111 9.80 0.73 -0.57
C ALA A 111 10.94 0.65 0.47
#